data_AF-A0A8C9QJ73-F1
#
_entry.id   AF-A0A8C9QJ73-F1
#
_cell.length_a   1.000
_cell.length_b   1.000
_cell.length_c   1.000
_cell.angle_alpha   90.00
_cell.angle_beta   90.00
_cell.angle_gamma   90.00
#
_symmetry.space_group_name_H-M   'P 1'
#
loop_
_entity.id
_entity.type
_entity.pdbx_description
1 polymer ?
#
loop_
_entity_poly.entity_id
_entity_poly.type
_entity_poly.pdbx_seq_one_letter_code
_entity_poly.pdbx_strand_id
1 'polypeptide(L)'
;MNWPLDIRPLNKSLVKDNKWKKTEVTQEKRRSFLGEFCKKYGGVGHPQSHLFHMVSRIYVEDKHKILYCEVPKAGCSNWKRILMVLNGLASSQNPKFHMPEDLKEKKENLLKSQIPTAILTKTSYTQGEDQALGKISGSSSTNKLIEKHQGTRTIFKKFNEMNWPLDIRPLNKSLVKDNKWKKTEVTQEKRRSFLGEFCKKYGGVGHPQSHLFHMVSRIYVEDKHKILYCEVPKAGCSNWKRILMVLNGLASSAYNISHDAVHYGKHLKTLDRFDLKGIHTRLNTYTKAIFVRDPMERLVSAFRDKFEHPNSYYHPVFGKAIIKKYRPNACEEALNNGSGVKFKEFVHYLLDSHRPVGMDIHWEKVSKLCYPCLINYDFVGKFETLEEDANYFLQLIGAPKELKFPNFKDRTNTQVVRQYLKDLSRTERHLIYDFYYLDYLMFNYTTPVL
;
A
#
# COMPACT_ATOMS: atom_id res chain seq x y z
N MET A 1 -9.48 27.33 13.02
CA MET A 1 -9.12 27.16 14.45
C MET A 1 -7.61 27.21 14.56
N ASN A 2 -7.07 28.16 15.32
CA ASN A 2 -5.66 28.14 15.69
C ASN A 2 -5.51 27.16 16.86
N TRP A 3 -4.96 25.99 16.59
CA TRP A 3 -4.63 25.03 17.65
C TRP A 3 -3.38 25.54 18.39
N PRO A 4 -3.36 25.54 19.74
CA PRO A 4 -2.18 25.95 20.48
C PRO A 4 -1.01 24.99 20.20
N LEU A 5 0.09 25.52 19.67
CA LEU A 5 1.29 24.75 19.33
C LEU A 5 2.11 24.32 20.57
N ASP A 6 1.73 24.76 21.76
CA ASP A 6 2.42 24.43 23.01
C ASP A 6 1.92 23.10 23.61
N ILE A 7 2.85 22.15 23.73
CA ILE A 7 2.60 20.83 24.30
C ILE A 7 2.46 20.98 25.82
N ARG A 8 1.25 20.81 26.36
CA ARG A 8 0.95 20.94 27.80
C ARG A 8 1.93 20.12 28.69
N PRO A 9 2.31 20.64 29.88
CA PRO A 9 3.19 19.94 30.82
C PRO A 9 2.56 18.65 31.35
N LEU A 10 3.42 17.66 31.64
CA LEU A 10 3.00 16.41 32.27
C LEU A 10 2.73 16.63 33.77
N ASN A 11 1.57 16.17 34.26
CA ASN A 11 1.28 16.16 35.69
C ASN A 11 2.04 15.03 36.38
N LYS A 12 3.07 15.38 37.16
CA LYS A 12 3.95 14.42 37.86
C LYS A 12 3.53 14.10 39.30
N SER A 13 2.50 14.76 39.84
CA SER A 13 2.06 14.60 41.25
C SER A 13 1.69 13.17 41.65
N LEU A 14 1.35 12.32 40.68
CA LEU A 14 1.01 10.91 40.88
C LEU A 14 2.20 9.95 40.68
N VAL A 15 3.33 10.42 40.13
CA VAL A 15 4.53 9.61 39.85
C VAL A 15 5.47 9.64 41.06
N LYS A 16 5.06 8.97 42.14
CA LYS A 16 5.80 8.94 43.42
C LYS A 16 6.99 7.97 43.47
N ASP A 17 7.15 7.12 42.45
CA ASP A 17 8.16 6.06 42.43
C ASP A 17 9.44 6.51 41.68
N ASN A 18 10.56 6.50 42.41
CA ASN A 18 11.88 6.91 41.91
C ASN A 18 12.33 6.16 40.64
N LYS A 19 11.86 4.93 40.38
CA LYS A 19 12.31 4.15 39.21
C LYS A 19 11.93 4.80 37.87
N TRP A 20 10.94 5.69 37.85
CA TRP A 20 10.48 6.35 36.63
C TRP A 20 11.25 7.63 36.27
N LYS A 21 12.07 8.19 37.17
CA LYS A 21 12.79 9.48 36.96
C LYS A 21 13.58 9.53 35.64
N LYS A 22 14.26 8.44 35.25
CA LYS A 22 15.00 8.34 33.98
C LYS A 22 14.07 8.40 32.76
N THR A 23 12.89 7.81 32.87
CA THR A 23 11.84 7.83 31.83
C THR A 23 11.22 9.23 31.72
N GLU A 24 10.97 9.91 32.84
CA GLU A 24 10.47 11.30 32.84
C GLU A 24 11.45 12.25 32.13
N VAL A 25 12.74 12.24 32.51
CA VAL A 25 13.78 13.08 31.86
C VAL A 25 13.87 12.78 30.36
N THR A 26 13.73 11.51 29.96
CA THR A 26 13.71 11.11 28.54
C THR A 26 12.46 11.64 27.82
N GLN A 27 11.31 11.65 28.49
CA GLN A 27 10.05 12.12 27.93
C GLN A 27 10.00 13.65 27.82
N GLU A 28 10.62 14.39 28.74
CA GLU A 28 10.74 15.86 28.61
C GLU A 28 11.62 16.27 27.44
N LYS A 29 12.75 15.57 27.21
CA LYS A 29 13.59 15.80 26.02
C LYS A 29 12.81 15.58 24.72
N ARG A 30 11.96 14.54 24.67
CA ARG A 30 11.04 14.29 23.53
C ARG A 30 10.00 15.39 23.38
N ARG A 31 9.43 15.90 24.48
CA ARG A 31 8.45 17.00 24.46
C ARG A 31 9.08 18.30 23.96
N SER A 32 10.29 18.66 24.39
CA SER A 32 11.00 19.86 23.88
C SER A 32 11.22 19.76 22.38
N PHE A 33 11.83 18.66 21.92
CA PHE A 33 12.09 18.42 20.50
C PHE A 33 10.81 18.47 19.63
N LEU A 34 9.71 17.85 20.08
CA LEU A 34 8.43 17.92 19.38
C LEU A 34 7.82 19.33 19.41
N GLY A 35 7.98 20.08 20.50
CA GLY A 35 7.53 21.47 20.60
C GLY A 35 8.29 22.40 19.64
N GLU A 36 9.61 22.27 19.57
CA GLU A 36 10.48 22.98 18.62
C GLU A 36 10.14 22.62 17.18
N PHE A 37 9.95 21.33 16.88
CA PHE A 37 9.53 20.85 15.56
C PHE A 37 8.16 21.41 15.17
N CYS A 38 7.16 21.37 16.06
CA CYS A 38 5.83 21.93 15.81
C CYS A 38 5.84 23.46 15.68
N LYS A 39 6.69 24.18 16.42
CA LYS A 39 6.87 25.64 16.25
C LYS A 39 7.55 25.99 14.92
N LYS A 40 8.46 25.13 14.42
CA LYS A 40 9.17 25.34 13.16
C LYS A 40 8.41 24.88 11.90
N TYR A 41 7.54 23.87 12.01
CA TYR A 41 6.89 23.24 10.85
C TYR A 41 5.35 23.10 10.95
N GLY A 42 4.75 23.30 12.12
CA GLY A 42 3.32 23.04 12.37
C GLY A 42 2.34 24.08 11.81
N GLY A 43 2.83 25.16 11.20
CA GLY A 43 2.02 26.20 10.55
C GLY A 43 1.63 25.92 9.10
N VAL A 44 2.14 24.84 8.47
CA VAL A 44 1.79 24.50 7.09
C VAL A 44 0.35 24.00 7.04
N GLY A 45 -0.54 24.80 6.44
CA GLY A 45 -1.98 24.53 6.41
C GLY A 45 -2.35 23.21 5.75
N HIS A 46 -2.62 22.19 6.57
CA HIS A 46 -3.19 20.93 6.10
C HIS A 46 -4.64 21.15 5.59
N PRO A 47 -5.01 20.63 4.41
CA PRO A 47 -6.40 20.63 3.95
C PRO A 47 -7.33 19.96 4.99
N GLN A 48 -8.57 20.44 5.12
CA GLN A 48 -9.52 19.96 6.14
C GLN A 48 -9.78 18.44 6.09
N SER A 49 -9.60 17.79 4.92
CA SER A 49 -9.65 16.33 4.78
C SER A 49 -8.57 15.59 5.60
N HIS A 50 -7.36 16.13 5.71
CA HIS A 50 -6.31 15.54 6.56
C HIS A 50 -6.68 15.54 8.03
N LEU A 51 -7.44 16.52 8.50
CA LEU A 51 -7.90 16.58 9.88
C LEU A 51 -8.73 15.35 10.26
N PHE A 52 -9.58 14.87 9.34
CA PHE A 52 -10.40 13.67 9.57
C PHE A 52 -9.54 12.40 9.69
N HIS A 53 -8.54 12.22 8.83
CA HIS A 53 -7.63 11.07 8.88
C HIS A 53 -6.61 11.15 10.04
N MET A 54 -6.31 12.35 10.55
CA MET A 54 -5.56 12.52 11.80
C MET A 54 -6.41 12.16 13.02
N VAL A 55 -7.64 12.70 13.11
CA VAL A 55 -8.53 12.50 14.27
C VAL A 55 -9.10 11.08 14.34
N SER A 56 -9.32 10.40 13.21
CA SER A 56 -9.79 8.99 13.21
C SER A 56 -8.81 8.00 13.85
N ARG A 57 -7.54 8.39 14.01
CA ARG A 57 -6.49 7.64 14.72
C ARG A 57 -6.33 8.05 16.19
N ILE A 58 -7.04 9.09 16.65
CA ILE A 58 -7.01 9.54 18.04
C ILE A 58 -8.08 8.79 18.84
N TYR A 59 -7.63 8.06 19.84
CA TYR A 59 -8.46 7.47 20.88
C TYR A 59 -8.57 8.49 22.02
N VAL A 60 -9.80 8.72 22.45
CA VAL A 60 -10.12 9.56 23.62
C VAL A 60 -10.37 8.62 24.81
N GLU A 61 -9.85 8.99 25.97
CA GLU A 61 -10.12 8.35 27.25
C GLU A 61 -10.42 9.49 28.24
N ASP A 62 -11.71 9.66 28.53
CA ASP A 62 -12.22 10.86 29.20
C ASP A 62 -12.07 10.85 30.73
N LYS A 63 -11.80 9.70 31.35
CA LYS A 63 -11.68 9.60 32.82
C LYS A 63 -10.35 10.18 33.30
N HIS A 64 -9.25 9.89 32.61
CA HIS A 64 -7.91 10.39 32.93
C HIS A 64 -7.42 11.46 31.93
N LYS A 65 -8.30 11.91 31.03
CA LYS A 65 -8.08 12.98 30.02
C LYS A 65 -6.91 12.70 29.07
N ILE A 66 -6.83 11.46 28.58
CA ILE A 66 -5.80 11.01 27.66
C ILE A 66 -6.31 11.10 26.22
N LEU A 67 -5.51 11.73 25.35
CA LEU A 67 -5.62 11.62 23.89
C LEU A 67 -4.45 10.79 23.38
N TYR A 68 -4.74 9.65 22.76
CA TYR A 68 -3.71 8.75 22.23
C TYR A 68 -3.83 8.62 20.71
N CYS A 69 -2.81 9.03 19.97
CA CYS A 69 -2.73 8.85 18.53
C CYS A 69 -2.14 7.46 18.20
N GLU A 70 -2.88 6.63 17.47
CA GLU A 70 -2.43 5.32 17.01
C GLU A 70 -1.37 5.43 15.90
N VAL A 71 -0.11 5.29 16.32
CA VAL A 71 1.04 5.09 15.44
C VAL A 71 1.26 3.58 15.22
N PRO A 72 1.05 3.05 14.01
CA PRO A 72 1.23 1.63 13.72
C PRO A 72 2.63 1.12 14.09
N LYS A 73 2.72 -0.11 14.60
CA LYS A 73 3.95 -0.77 15.09
C LYS A 73 4.62 -0.13 16.32
N ALA A 74 4.23 1.07 16.77
CA ALA A 74 4.68 1.67 18.03
C ALA A 74 3.94 1.10 19.27
N GLY A 75 3.76 -0.23 19.34
CA GLY A 75 3.02 -0.89 20.42
C GLY A 75 1.51 -0.60 20.46
N CYS A 76 0.92 -0.10 19.36
CA CYS A 76 -0.44 0.43 19.35
C CYS A 76 -1.53 -0.56 19.84
N SER A 77 -1.42 -1.84 19.53
CA SER A 77 -2.35 -2.88 20.02
C SER A 77 -2.38 -2.99 21.55
N ASN A 78 -1.24 -2.77 22.21
CA ASN A 78 -1.13 -2.81 23.68
C ASN A 78 -1.66 -1.51 24.29
N TRP A 79 -1.34 -0.35 23.71
CA TRP A 79 -1.92 0.93 24.13
C TRP A 79 -3.44 0.97 23.96
N LYS A 80 -3.97 0.42 22.86
CA LYS A 80 -5.41 0.28 22.64
C LYS A 80 -6.07 -0.59 23.71
N ARG A 81 -5.45 -1.71 24.09
CA ARG A 81 -5.91 -2.53 25.23
C ARG A 81 -5.88 -1.75 26.56
N ILE A 82 -4.79 -1.02 26.85
CA ILE A 82 -4.67 -0.18 28.06
C ILE A 82 -5.79 0.88 28.10
N LEU A 83 -6.04 1.57 26.99
CA LEU A 83 -7.10 2.59 26.90
C LEU A 83 -8.50 1.99 26.99
N MET A 84 -8.71 0.75 26.53
CA MET A 84 -9.95 0.00 26.77
C MET A 84 -10.11 -0.32 28.26
N VAL A 85 -9.06 -0.76 28.97
CA VAL A 85 -9.12 -0.98 30.43
C VAL A 85 -9.39 0.33 31.19
N LEU A 86 -8.74 1.44 30.81
CA LEU A 86 -8.94 2.74 31.46
C LEU A 86 -10.36 3.31 31.25
N ASN A 87 -10.96 3.10 30.07
CA ASN A 87 -12.36 3.39 29.78
C ASN A 87 -13.36 2.38 30.41
N GLY A 88 -12.88 1.33 31.10
CA GLY A 88 -13.74 0.27 31.68
C GLY A 88 -14.33 -0.71 30.65
N LEU A 89 -13.80 -0.74 29.44
CA LEU A 89 -14.25 -1.59 28.31
C LEU A 89 -13.58 -2.99 28.29
N ALA A 90 -12.62 -3.23 29.19
CA ALA A 90 -11.94 -4.51 29.38
C ALA A 90 -11.42 -4.62 30.82
N SER A 91 -11.27 -5.84 31.35
CA SER A 91 -10.60 -6.07 32.63
C SER A 91 -9.11 -6.39 32.44
N SER A 92 -8.31 -6.25 33.50
CA SER A 92 -6.88 -6.55 33.50
C SER A 92 -6.54 -8.05 33.67
N GLN A 93 -7.54 -8.94 33.71
CA GLN A 93 -7.40 -10.32 34.19
C GLN A 93 -7.90 -11.40 33.22
N ASN A 94 -8.17 -11.11 31.93
CA ASN A 94 -8.60 -12.13 30.98
C ASN A 94 -7.83 -12.07 29.63
N PRO A 95 -7.03 -13.09 29.26
CA PRO A 95 -6.22 -13.07 28.04
C PRO A 95 -6.98 -13.22 26.71
N LYS A 96 -8.23 -13.72 26.75
CA LYS A 96 -9.02 -14.08 25.55
C LYS A 96 -10.42 -13.43 25.63
N PHE A 97 -10.77 -12.53 24.70
CA PHE A 97 -12.15 -12.42 24.18
C PHE A 97 -12.27 -11.56 22.90
N HIS A 98 -13.42 -11.69 22.22
CA HIS A 98 -13.85 -10.89 21.07
C HIS A 98 -14.42 -9.51 21.46
N MET A 99 -14.59 -8.61 20.48
CA MET A 99 -15.26 -7.31 20.65
C MET A 99 -16.80 -7.46 20.63
N PRO A 100 -17.54 -6.93 21.62
CA PRO A 100 -18.99 -6.68 21.52
C PRO A 100 -19.31 -5.51 20.55
N GLU A 101 -20.53 -5.47 20.02
CA GLU A 101 -20.90 -4.51 18.96
C GLU A 101 -21.29 -3.11 19.46
N ASP A 102 -21.68 -2.99 20.73
CA ASP A 102 -22.24 -1.79 21.39
C ASP A 102 -21.29 -0.56 21.43
N LEU A 103 -20.03 -0.75 21.02
CA LEU A 103 -19.04 0.33 20.90
C LEU A 103 -19.21 1.22 19.66
N LYS A 104 -20.15 0.90 18.75
CA LYS A 104 -20.54 1.78 17.64
C LYS A 104 -21.37 2.97 18.14
N GLU A 105 -22.50 2.72 18.82
CA GLU A 105 -23.46 3.77 19.21
C GLU A 105 -22.90 4.78 20.22
N LYS A 106 -22.11 4.34 21.21
CA LYS A 106 -21.47 5.24 22.18
C LYS A 106 -20.57 6.30 21.54
N LYS A 107 -20.14 6.10 20.28
CA LYS A 107 -19.29 7.06 19.57
C LYS A 107 -20.07 8.21 18.93
N GLU A 108 -21.38 8.05 18.71
CA GLU A 108 -22.25 9.11 18.16
C GLU A 108 -22.92 9.93 19.27
N ASN A 109 -23.32 9.29 20.38
CA ASN A 109 -23.99 9.97 21.49
C ASN A 109 -23.05 10.88 22.33
N LEU A 110 -21.74 10.70 22.26
CA LEU A 110 -20.76 11.60 22.91
C LEU A 110 -20.80 13.06 22.40
N LEU A 111 -21.50 13.32 21.29
CA LEU A 111 -21.74 14.66 20.75
C LEU A 111 -23.06 15.31 21.23
N LYS A 112 -23.87 14.65 22.08
CA LYS A 112 -25.23 15.09 22.45
C LYS A 112 -25.55 14.97 23.96
N SER A 113 -25.00 15.93 24.73
CA SER A 113 -25.50 16.50 26.01
C SER A 113 -25.80 15.62 27.26
N GLN A 114 -25.07 15.95 28.34
CA GLN A 114 -25.50 15.99 29.77
C GLN A 114 -25.80 14.65 30.53
N ILE A 115 -26.18 14.74 31.82
CA ILE A 115 -25.93 13.81 32.95
C ILE A 115 -27.20 13.71 33.86
N PRO A 116 -27.50 12.69 34.72
CA PRO A 116 -27.04 11.29 34.94
C PRO A 116 -28.18 10.24 34.60
N THR A 117 -28.32 8.95 34.98
CA THR A 117 -28.04 8.18 36.24
C THR A 117 -28.28 6.64 36.06
N ALA A 118 -27.59 5.76 36.83
CA ALA A 118 -27.98 4.35 37.22
C ALA A 118 -28.12 3.25 36.10
N ILE A 119 -28.02 1.90 36.30
CA ILE A 119 -27.59 1.00 37.40
C ILE A 119 -27.21 -0.44 36.85
N LEU A 120 -26.36 -1.22 37.57
CA LEU A 120 -26.09 -2.71 37.56
C LEU A 120 -26.20 -3.57 36.25
N THR A 121 -25.15 -4.15 35.62
CA THR A 121 -24.18 -5.27 35.93
C THR A 121 -24.60 -6.74 35.65
N LYS A 122 -23.70 -7.55 35.03
CA LYS A 122 -23.70 -9.04 34.88
C LYS A 122 -22.26 -9.63 34.73
N THR A 123 -22.08 -10.95 34.80
CA THR A 123 -20.79 -11.70 35.05
C THR A 123 -20.85 -13.17 34.51
N SER A 124 -19.79 -14.00 34.36
CA SER A 124 -18.31 -13.84 34.14
C SER A 124 -17.55 -15.20 34.02
N TYR A 125 -16.36 -15.23 33.39
CA TYR A 125 -15.25 -16.25 33.50
C TYR A 125 -15.41 -17.66 32.85
N THR A 126 -14.37 -18.48 32.53
CA THR A 126 -12.95 -18.58 33.03
C THR A 126 -11.85 -18.79 31.93
N GLN A 127 -10.82 -19.68 32.08
CA GLN A 127 -9.51 -19.68 31.36
C GLN A 127 -8.80 -21.10 31.29
N GLY A 128 -7.73 -21.28 30.48
CA GLY A 128 -6.77 -22.44 30.47
C GLY A 128 -5.69 -22.46 29.34
N GLU A 129 -4.43 -22.86 29.61
CA GLU A 129 -3.16 -22.76 28.81
C GLU A 129 -2.34 -24.13 28.77
N ASP A 130 -1.05 -24.39 28.38
CA ASP A 130 0.26 -23.65 28.23
C ASP A 130 1.33 -24.24 27.20
N GLN A 131 2.58 -24.65 27.58
CA GLN A 131 3.84 -24.82 26.73
C GLN A 131 4.63 -26.19 26.93
N ALA A 132 5.92 -26.52 26.58
CA ALA A 132 7.15 -25.86 26.03
C ALA A 132 8.33 -26.78 25.48
N LEU A 133 9.13 -26.28 24.49
CA LEU A 133 10.63 -26.38 24.24
C LEU A 133 11.49 -27.68 23.95
N GLY A 134 12.72 -27.51 23.36
CA GLY A 134 13.82 -28.51 23.13
C GLY A 134 15.04 -28.04 22.22
N LYS A 135 16.26 -28.66 22.27
CA LYS A 135 17.51 -28.31 21.48
C LYS A 135 18.57 -29.44 21.31
N ILE A 136 19.36 -29.48 20.20
CA ILE A 136 20.71 -30.14 20.03
C ILE A 136 21.60 -29.35 19.01
N SER A 137 22.94 -29.54 18.97
CA SER A 137 23.91 -28.87 18.07
C SER A 137 25.12 -29.75 17.63
N GLY A 138 25.77 -29.44 16.50
CA GLY A 138 27.07 -30.02 16.06
C GLY A 138 27.68 -29.31 14.83
N SER A 139 29.01 -29.32 14.65
CA SER A 139 29.70 -28.47 13.65
C SER A 139 30.91 -29.11 12.96
N SER A 140 31.01 -28.97 11.63
CA SER A 140 32.23 -29.25 10.84
C SER A 140 32.30 -28.41 9.55
N SER A 141 31.16 -28.13 8.89
CA SER A 141 31.08 -27.32 7.67
C SER A 141 31.39 -25.81 7.85
N THR A 142 31.85 -25.39 9.02
CA THR A 142 31.83 -23.99 9.48
C THR A 142 32.71 -23.05 8.66
N ASN A 143 33.95 -23.38 8.32
CA ASN A 143 34.86 -22.39 7.73
C ASN A 143 34.44 -21.93 6.32
N LYS A 144 34.05 -22.87 5.43
CA LYS A 144 33.46 -22.54 4.11
C LYS A 144 32.09 -21.85 4.23
N LEU A 145 31.34 -22.10 5.31
CA LEU A 145 30.14 -21.34 5.63
C LEU A 145 30.45 -19.93 6.12
N ILE A 146 31.53 -19.72 6.89
CA ILE A 146 31.92 -18.43 7.49
C ILE A 146 32.34 -17.41 6.43
N GLU A 147 33.19 -17.76 5.46
CA GLU A 147 33.55 -16.85 4.36
C GLU A 147 32.30 -16.46 3.54
N LYS A 148 31.48 -17.46 3.20
CA LYS A 148 30.20 -17.25 2.50
C LYS A 148 29.24 -16.40 3.33
N HIS A 149 29.23 -16.55 4.65
CA HIS A 149 28.47 -15.72 5.59
C HIS A 149 29.03 -14.32 5.76
N GLN A 150 30.35 -14.11 5.65
CA GLN A 150 30.97 -12.78 5.73
C GLN A 150 30.70 -11.99 4.45
N GLY A 151 30.85 -12.61 3.27
CA GLY A 151 30.41 -12.01 2.00
C GLY A 151 28.91 -11.70 2.03
N THR A 152 28.09 -12.66 2.43
CA THR A 152 26.63 -12.49 2.55
C THR A 152 26.26 -11.42 3.60
N ARG A 153 26.87 -11.39 4.78
CA ARG A 153 26.64 -10.35 5.82
C ARG A 153 27.06 -8.98 5.33
N THR A 154 28.18 -8.85 4.62
CA THR A 154 28.66 -7.57 4.09
C THR A 154 27.71 -7.04 3.02
N ILE A 155 27.17 -7.93 2.18
CA ILE A 155 26.11 -7.60 1.22
C ILE A 155 24.81 -7.21 1.93
N PHE A 156 24.31 -8.02 2.89
CA PHE A 156 23.10 -7.70 3.68
C PHE A 156 23.24 -6.39 4.47
N LYS A 157 24.42 -6.10 5.02
CA LYS A 157 24.70 -4.84 5.72
C LYS A 157 24.66 -3.67 4.73
N LYS A 158 25.36 -3.76 3.59
CA LYS A 158 25.25 -2.79 2.49
C LYS A 158 23.81 -2.60 1.99
N PHE A 159 22.97 -3.65 2.00
CA PHE A 159 21.56 -3.58 1.61
C PHE A 159 20.66 -2.91 2.68
N ASN A 160 20.88 -3.19 3.97
CA ASN A 160 20.17 -2.50 5.06
C ASN A 160 20.59 -1.04 5.19
N GLU A 161 21.82 -0.71 4.81
CA GLU A 161 22.38 0.64 4.74
C GLU A 161 22.20 1.28 3.35
N MET A 162 21.45 0.64 2.43
CA MET A 162 21.30 1.10 1.05
C MET A 162 20.29 2.24 0.95
N ASN A 163 20.76 3.46 1.17
CA ASN A 163 20.21 4.62 0.51
C ASN A 163 20.31 4.38 -1.01
N TRP A 164 19.21 3.94 -1.63
CA TRP A 164 19.16 3.80 -3.08
C TRP A 164 19.38 5.19 -3.70
N PRO A 165 20.38 5.39 -4.58
CA PRO A 165 20.63 6.72 -5.13
C PRO A 165 19.40 7.23 -5.87
N LEU A 166 18.86 8.34 -5.37
CA LEU A 166 17.75 9.09 -5.99
C LEU A 166 18.18 9.82 -7.26
N ASP A 167 19.45 9.68 -7.67
CA ASP A 167 20.01 10.23 -8.90
C ASP A 167 19.22 9.74 -10.11
N ILE A 168 18.41 10.65 -10.66
CA ILE A 168 17.62 10.45 -11.87
C ILE A 168 18.59 10.33 -13.04
N ARG A 169 18.92 9.10 -13.44
CA ARG A 169 19.79 8.83 -14.58
C ARG A 169 19.16 9.44 -15.84
N PRO A 170 19.91 10.11 -16.73
CA PRO A 170 19.35 10.56 -17.99
C PRO A 170 18.88 9.36 -18.82
N LEU A 171 17.68 9.44 -19.41
CA LEU A 171 17.24 8.44 -20.39
C LEU A 171 18.17 8.49 -21.61
N ASN A 172 18.63 7.33 -22.09
CA ASN A 172 19.41 7.29 -23.32
C ASN A 172 18.51 7.54 -24.52
N LYS A 173 18.62 8.73 -25.12
CA LYS A 173 17.80 9.19 -26.23
C LYS A 173 18.44 8.97 -27.60
N SER A 174 19.67 8.45 -27.69
CA SER A 174 20.42 8.35 -28.97
C SER A 174 19.73 7.48 -30.05
N LEU A 175 18.81 6.61 -29.64
CA LEU A 175 18.00 5.76 -30.50
C LEU A 175 16.71 6.45 -31.01
N VAL A 176 16.27 7.52 -30.34
CA VAL A 176 15.06 8.29 -30.68
C VAL A 176 15.44 9.42 -31.64
N LYS A 177 15.34 9.15 -32.94
CA LYS A 177 15.66 10.13 -34.00
C LYS A 177 14.43 10.83 -34.61
N ASP A 178 13.23 10.38 -34.29
CA ASP A 178 11.97 10.86 -34.87
C ASP A 178 11.39 12.04 -34.07
N ASN A 179 11.17 13.17 -34.75
CA ASN A 179 10.66 14.41 -34.17
C ASN A 179 9.30 14.27 -33.48
N LYS A 180 8.45 13.29 -33.85
CA LYS A 180 7.10 13.15 -33.26
C LYS A 180 7.15 12.92 -31.75
N TRP A 181 8.20 12.25 -31.26
CA TRP A 181 8.34 11.87 -29.86
C TRP A 181 8.68 13.06 -28.92
N LYS A 182 9.02 14.24 -29.44
CA LYS A 182 9.42 15.41 -28.63
C LYS A 182 8.40 15.78 -27.54
N LYS A 183 7.10 15.68 -27.84
CA LYS A 183 6.01 15.92 -26.86
C LYS A 183 6.03 14.90 -25.72
N THR A 184 6.26 13.64 -26.06
CA THR A 184 6.22 12.48 -25.15
C THR A 184 7.49 12.40 -24.31
N GLU A 185 8.64 12.76 -24.87
CA GLU A 185 9.89 13.02 -24.14
C GLU A 185 9.71 14.09 -23.05
N VAL A 186 9.24 15.29 -23.42
CA VAL A 186 8.99 16.39 -22.47
C VAL A 186 7.97 16.00 -21.40
N THR A 187 6.99 15.17 -21.76
CA THR A 187 5.99 14.62 -20.83
C THR A 187 6.63 13.63 -19.84
N GLN A 188 7.52 12.76 -20.32
CA GLN A 188 8.25 11.82 -19.45
C GLN A 188 9.20 12.53 -18.50
N GLU A 189 10.01 13.49 -18.95
CA GLU A 189 10.91 14.23 -18.04
C GLU A 189 10.14 14.98 -16.94
N LYS A 190 8.98 15.57 -17.27
CA LYS A 190 8.08 16.17 -16.27
C LYS A 190 7.57 15.15 -15.24
N ARG A 191 7.18 13.94 -15.67
CA ARG A 191 6.71 12.86 -14.76
C ARG A 191 7.85 12.34 -13.88
N ARG A 192 9.05 12.15 -14.43
CA ARG A 192 10.25 11.67 -13.72
C ARG A 192 10.71 12.68 -12.67
N SER A 193 10.83 13.95 -13.05
CA SER A 193 11.15 15.04 -12.14
C SER A 193 10.12 15.16 -11.02
N PHE A 194 8.82 15.15 -11.35
CA PHE A 194 7.75 15.20 -10.35
C PHE A 194 7.82 14.02 -9.36
N LEU A 195 8.02 12.79 -9.85
CA LEU A 195 8.15 11.61 -8.98
C LEU A 195 9.39 11.70 -8.08
N GLY A 196 10.51 12.21 -8.61
CA GLY A 196 11.73 12.48 -7.84
C GLY A 196 11.50 13.47 -6.70
N GLU A 197 10.89 14.63 -6.98
CA GLU A 197 10.57 15.63 -5.95
C GLU A 197 9.53 15.12 -4.95
N PHE A 198 8.52 14.36 -5.40
CA PHE A 198 7.58 13.68 -4.52
C PHE A 198 8.31 12.73 -3.57
N CYS A 199 9.24 11.91 -4.07
CA CYS A 199 9.97 10.95 -3.25
C CYS A 199 11.02 11.59 -2.34
N LYS A 200 11.66 12.70 -2.73
CA LYS A 200 12.46 13.54 -1.82
C LYS A 200 11.60 14.08 -0.66
N LYS A 201 10.37 14.51 -0.93
CA LYS A 201 9.46 15.11 0.06
C LYS A 201 8.77 14.09 0.98
N TYR A 202 8.39 12.92 0.47
CA TYR A 202 7.53 11.95 1.18
C TYR A 202 8.13 10.54 1.32
N GLY A 203 9.23 10.21 0.64
CA GLY A 203 9.85 8.87 0.69
C GLY A 203 10.45 8.51 2.05
N GLY A 204 10.84 9.51 2.85
CA GLY A 204 11.35 9.32 4.21
C GLY A 204 10.31 8.87 5.25
N VAL A 205 9.03 8.71 4.88
CA VAL A 205 7.95 8.34 5.81
C VAL A 205 7.98 6.83 6.11
N GLY A 206 8.93 6.44 6.96
CA GLY A 206 8.86 5.29 7.86
C GLY A 206 8.33 3.99 7.25
N HIS A 207 8.85 3.58 6.10
CA HIS A 207 8.48 2.29 5.51
C HIS A 207 8.95 1.15 6.44
N PRO A 208 8.03 0.37 7.05
CA PRO A 208 8.44 -0.78 7.86
C PRO A 208 9.15 -1.78 6.95
N GLN A 209 10.33 -2.25 7.36
CA GLN A 209 11.27 -3.04 6.55
C GLN A 209 10.58 -4.10 5.68
N SER A 210 10.30 -3.75 4.42
CA SER A 210 9.80 -4.69 3.43
C SER A 210 10.97 -5.55 2.98
N HIS A 211 10.84 -6.87 3.15
CA HIS A 211 11.85 -7.81 2.71
C HIS A 211 12.15 -7.58 1.22
N LEU A 212 13.42 -7.44 0.85
CA LEU A 212 13.84 -7.02 -0.51
C LEU A 212 13.12 -7.81 -1.61
N PHE A 213 13.06 -9.13 -1.45
CA PHE A 213 12.40 -10.05 -2.37
C PHE A 213 10.90 -9.74 -2.55
N HIS A 214 10.19 -9.37 -1.48
CA HIS A 214 8.80 -8.91 -1.58
C HIS A 214 8.70 -7.59 -2.36
N MET A 215 9.61 -6.64 -2.11
CA MET A 215 9.66 -5.36 -2.82
C MET A 215 9.86 -5.51 -4.33
N VAL A 216 10.67 -6.48 -4.77
CA VAL A 216 10.99 -6.70 -6.20
C VAL A 216 10.17 -7.82 -6.87
N SER A 217 9.33 -8.54 -6.11
CA SER A 217 8.50 -9.67 -6.61
C SER A 217 7.58 -9.32 -7.79
N ARG A 218 7.18 -8.05 -7.93
CA ARG A 218 6.32 -7.57 -9.02
C ARG A 218 7.09 -7.07 -10.24
N ILE A 219 8.43 -7.08 -10.19
CA ILE A 219 9.29 -6.58 -11.26
C ILE A 219 9.67 -7.74 -12.18
N TYR A 220 9.19 -7.71 -13.41
CA TYR A 220 9.61 -8.62 -14.47
C TYR A 220 10.94 -8.16 -15.09
N VAL A 221 11.76 -9.15 -15.45
CA VAL A 221 13.11 -8.96 -15.97
C VAL A 221 13.17 -9.36 -17.44
N GLU A 222 13.70 -8.47 -18.28
CA GLU A 222 14.10 -8.75 -19.65
C GLU A 222 15.60 -8.43 -19.78
N ASP A 223 16.42 -9.47 -19.92
CA ASP A 223 17.88 -9.34 -19.88
C ASP A 223 18.48 -8.84 -21.20
N LYS A 224 17.81 -9.03 -22.35
CA LYS A 224 18.35 -8.71 -23.68
C LYS A 224 18.40 -7.21 -23.96
N HIS A 225 17.31 -6.49 -23.67
CA HIS A 225 17.24 -5.02 -23.77
C HIS A 225 17.42 -4.33 -22.39
N LYS A 226 17.79 -5.10 -21.35
CA LYS A 226 18.06 -4.63 -19.98
C LYS A 226 16.89 -3.83 -19.38
N ILE A 227 15.72 -4.47 -19.28
CA ILE A 227 14.48 -3.88 -18.77
C ILE A 227 14.10 -4.46 -17.42
N LEU A 228 13.61 -3.60 -16.53
CA LEU A 228 12.86 -3.97 -15.34
C LEU A 228 11.45 -3.35 -15.40
N TYR A 229 10.41 -4.16 -15.61
CA TYR A 229 9.03 -3.69 -15.71
C TYR A 229 8.24 -4.07 -14.44
N CYS A 230 7.71 -3.09 -13.70
CA CYS A 230 6.86 -3.40 -12.55
C CYS A 230 5.39 -3.61 -12.94
N GLU A 231 4.82 -4.75 -12.55
CA GLU A 231 3.40 -5.04 -12.75
C GLU A 231 2.53 -4.22 -11.79
N VAL A 232 1.82 -3.25 -12.37
CA VAL A 232 0.60 -2.67 -11.82
C VAL A 232 -0.62 -3.32 -12.50
N PRO A 233 -1.41 -4.16 -11.80
CA PRO A 233 -2.58 -4.76 -12.40
C PRO A 233 -3.62 -3.72 -12.82
N LYS A 234 -4.29 -4.02 -13.95
CA LYS A 234 -5.27 -3.16 -14.66
C LYS A 234 -4.70 -1.87 -15.27
N ALA A 235 -3.39 -1.64 -15.22
CA ALA A 235 -2.69 -0.59 -15.97
C ALA A 235 -1.99 -1.14 -17.24
N GLY A 236 -2.70 -1.94 -18.04
CA GLY A 236 -2.17 -2.50 -19.31
C GLY A 236 -1.20 -3.69 -19.16
N CYS A 237 -1.02 -4.21 -17.95
CA CYS A 237 0.02 -5.20 -17.62
C CYS A 237 0.03 -6.47 -18.48
N SER A 238 -1.11 -6.97 -18.93
CA SER A 238 -1.18 -8.15 -19.83
C SER A 238 -0.45 -7.88 -21.14
N ASN A 239 -0.60 -6.69 -21.73
CA ASN A 239 0.08 -6.34 -22.98
C ASN A 239 1.57 -6.03 -22.76
N TRP A 240 1.96 -5.50 -21.59
CA TRP A 240 3.37 -5.42 -21.22
C TRP A 240 4.05 -6.78 -21.11
N LYS A 241 3.41 -7.77 -20.47
CA LYS A 241 3.92 -9.15 -20.46
C LYS A 241 4.05 -9.74 -21.86
N ARG A 242 3.08 -9.50 -22.77
CA ARG A 242 3.19 -9.89 -24.20
C ARG A 242 4.40 -9.26 -24.88
N ILE A 243 4.63 -7.97 -24.67
CA ILE A 243 5.82 -7.26 -25.18
C ILE A 243 7.11 -7.89 -24.65
N LEU A 244 7.20 -8.17 -23.34
CA LEU A 244 8.38 -8.83 -22.75
C LEU A 244 8.62 -10.23 -23.33
N MET A 245 7.55 -10.98 -23.65
CA MET A 245 7.62 -12.29 -24.32
C MET A 245 8.05 -12.21 -25.80
N VAL A 246 7.88 -11.07 -26.47
CA VAL A 246 8.44 -10.86 -27.82
C VAL A 246 9.90 -10.40 -27.72
N LEU A 247 10.19 -9.44 -26.83
CA LEU A 247 11.54 -8.90 -26.63
C LEU A 247 12.56 -9.99 -26.25
N ASN A 248 12.19 -10.91 -25.36
CA ASN A 248 13.04 -12.04 -24.98
C ASN A 248 13.05 -13.21 -25.98
N GLY A 249 12.31 -13.12 -27.09
CA GLY A 249 12.30 -14.11 -28.18
C GLY A 249 11.39 -15.32 -27.99
N LEU A 250 10.48 -15.33 -27.00
CA LEU A 250 9.52 -16.42 -26.81
C LEU A 250 8.29 -16.36 -27.75
N ALA A 251 8.10 -15.27 -28.48
CA ALA A 251 7.04 -15.11 -29.48
C ALA A 251 7.47 -14.14 -30.60
N SER A 252 6.98 -14.36 -31.83
CA SER A 252 7.21 -13.47 -32.98
C SER A 252 6.29 -12.25 -33.00
N SER A 253 5.13 -12.32 -32.35
CA SER A 253 4.11 -11.26 -32.32
C SER A 253 3.39 -11.24 -30.99
N ALA A 254 3.16 -10.04 -30.45
CA ALA A 254 2.44 -9.85 -29.20
C ALA A 254 0.93 -10.15 -29.33
N TYR A 255 0.37 -10.07 -30.55
CA TYR A 255 -1.06 -10.28 -30.80
C TYR A 255 -1.50 -11.74 -30.64
N ASN A 256 -0.61 -12.70 -30.94
CA ASN A 256 -0.93 -14.13 -30.97
C ASN A 256 -0.81 -14.81 -29.59
N ILE A 257 -0.48 -14.07 -28.54
CA ILE A 257 -0.22 -14.62 -27.21
C ILE A 257 -1.50 -14.58 -26.36
N SER A 258 -2.02 -15.76 -26.01
CA SER A 258 -3.25 -15.91 -25.21
C SER A 258 -3.13 -15.25 -23.82
N HIS A 259 -4.28 -14.96 -23.21
CA HIS A 259 -4.33 -14.40 -21.86
C HIS A 259 -3.65 -15.32 -20.82
N ASP A 260 -3.81 -16.63 -21.00
CA ASP A 260 -3.41 -17.61 -19.99
C ASP A 260 -1.93 -18.00 -20.12
N ALA A 261 -1.37 -17.97 -21.32
CA ALA A 261 0.09 -18.01 -21.50
C ALA A 261 0.76 -16.83 -20.79
N VAL A 262 0.18 -15.63 -20.90
CA VAL A 262 0.67 -14.38 -20.29
C VAL A 262 0.68 -14.41 -18.76
N HIS A 263 -0.32 -15.04 -18.12
CA HIS A 263 -0.47 -15.00 -16.66
C HIS A 263 -0.08 -16.30 -15.94
N TYR A 264 -0.23 -17.46 -16.58
CA TYR A 264 -0.02 -18.77 -15.94
C TYR A 264 1.11 -19.59 -16.55
N GLY A 265 1.56 -19.28 -17.77
CA GLY A 265 2.63 -20.03 -18.47
C GLY A 265 4.04 -19.93 -17.86
N LYS A 266 4.23 -19.12 -16.80
CA LYS A 266 5.50 -18.93 -16.05
C LYS A 266 6.71 -18.46 -16.90
N HIS A 267 6.49 -18.08 -18.16
CA HIS A 267 7.50 -17.72 -19.17
C HIS A 267 8.43 -16.56 -18.78
N LEU A 268 7.94 -15.58 -18.00
CA LEU A 268 8.70 -14.40 -17.60
C LEU A 268 9.30 -14.57 -16.21
N LYS A 269 10.57 -14.16 -16.05
CA LYS A 269 11.28 -14.16 -14.77
C LYS A 269 10.94 -12.88 -13.99
N THR A 270 10.62 -13.03 -12.71
CA THR A 270 10.51 -11.93 -11.75
C THR A 270 11.84 -11.71 -11.03
N LEU A 271 12.12 -10.49 -10.59
CA LEU A 271 13.43 -10.08 -10.08
C LEU A 271 13.79 -10.73 -8.73
N ASP A 272 12.79 -11.13 -7.95
CA ASP A 272 12.92 -11.91 -6.72
C ASP A 272 13.47 -13.34 -6.94
N ARG A 273 13.50 -13.84 -8.18
CA ARG A 273 14.09 -15.15 -8.51
C ARG A 273 15.62 -15.10 -8.70
N PHE A 274 16.22 -13.93 -8.59
CA PHE A 274 17.67 -13.74 -8.68
C PHE A 274 18.30 -13.64 -7.29
N ASP A 275 19.60 -13.94 -7.20
CA ASP A 275 20.35 -13.75 -5.96
C ASP A 275 20.57 -12.24 -5.67
N LEU A 276 21.07 -11.91 -4.48
CA LEU A 276 21.30 -10.52 -4.09
C LEU A 276 22.24 -9.76 -5.05
N LYS A 277 23.23 -10.43 -5.66
CA LYS A 277 24.11 -9.83 -6.68
C LYS A 277 23.34 -9.60 -7.98
N GLY A 278 22.54 -10.55 -8.44
CA GLY A 278 21.68 -10.44 -9.61
C GLY A 278 20.61 -9.35 -9.49
N ILE A 279 19.99 -9.22 -8.32
CA ILE A 279 19.04 -8.13 -7.99
C ILE A 279 19.74 -6.78 -8.02
N HIS A 280 20.84 -6.64 -7.27
CA HIS A 280 21.60 -5.39 -7.18
C HIS A 280 22.08 -4.92 -8.57
N THR A 281 22.69 -5.83 -9.34
CA THR A 281 23.23 -5.54 -10.67
C THR A 281 22.15 -5.02 -11.60
N ARG A 282 20.97 -5.66 -11.64
CA ARG A 282 19.87 -5.28 -12.55
C ARG A 282 19.28 -3.93 -12.16
N LEU A 283 18.90 -3.72 -10.90
CA LEU A 283 18.40 -2.42 -10.44
C LEU A 283 19.38 -1.27 -10.78
N ASN A 284 20.69 -1.54 -10.65
CA ASN A 284 21.77 -0.58 -10.95
C ASN A 284 22.22 -0.50 -12.42
N THR A 285 21.68 -1.27 -13.36
CA THR A 285 22.10 -1.22 -14.78
C THR A 285 20.98 -1.30 -15.82
N TYR A 286 19.75 -1.65 -15.42
CA TYR A 286 18.61 -1.86 -16.32
C TYR A 286 17.63 -0.67 -16.25
N THR A 287 16.99 -0.36 -17.36
CA THR A 287 15.95 0.67 -17.47
C THR A 287 14.70 0.20 -16.74
N LYS A 288 14.32 0.91 -15.67
CA LYS A 288 13.17 0.59 -14.81
C LYS A 288 11.92 1.33 -15.29
N ALA A 289 10.90 0.60 -15.71
CA ALA A 289 9.64 1.16 -16.20
C ALA A 289 8.47 0.78 -15.29
N ILE A 290 7.60 1.76 -15.03
CA ILE A 290 6.29 1.56 -14.40
C ILE A 290 5.21 2.18 -15.30
N PHE A 291 4.08 1.51 -15.40
CA PHE A 291 2.89 2.01 -16.08
C PHE A 291 1.74 2.06 -15.09
N VAL A 292 1.14 3.23 -14.93
CA VAL A 292 0.12 3.51 -13.91
C VAL A 292 -1.20 3.95 -14.55
N ARG A 293 -2.29 3.93 -13.78
CA ARG A 293 -3.63 4.35 -14.19
C ARG A 293 -4.25 5.19 -13.07
N ASP A 294 -5.19 6.08 -13.40
CA ASP A 294 -6.04 6.74 -12.40
C ASP A 294 -6.58 5.70 -11.38
N PRO A 295 -6.42 5.92 -10.07
CA PRO A 295 -6.81 4.93 -9.06
C PRO A 295 -8.30 4.53 -9.07
N MET A 296 -9.23 5.43 -9.42
CA MET A 296 -10.66 5.10 -9.50
C MET A 296 -10.98 4.29 -10.76
N GLU A 297 -10.44 4.66 -11.93
CA GLU A 297 -10.57 3.84 -13.14
C GLU A 297 -9.93 2.46 -12.96
N ARG A 298 -8.79 2.39 -12.26
CA ARG A 298 -8.11 1.12 -11.95
C ARG A 298 -8.90 0.27 -10.96
N LEU A 299 -9.50 0.86 -9.94
CA LEU A 299 -10.39 0.17 -8.98
C LEU A 299 -11.63 -0.41 -9.68
N VAL A 300 -12.32 0.39 -10.49
CA VAL A 300 -13.50 -0.07 -11.22
C VAL A 300 -13.09 -1.14 -12.24
N SER A 301 -11.97 -0.95 -12.96
CA SER A 301 -11.44 -1.96 -13.88
C SER A 301 -11.13 -3.28 -13.15
N ALA A 302 -10.63 -3.23 -11.90
CA ALA A 302 -10.42 -4.41 -11.07
C ALA A 302 -11.73 -5.09 -10.66
N PHE A 303 -12.72 -4.34 -10.15
CA PHE A 303 -14.02 -4.89 -9.78
C PHE A 303 -14.67 -5.64 -10.94
N ARG A 304 -14.76 -4.99 -12.11
CA ARG A 304 -15.42 -5.51 -13.30
C ARG A 304 -14.79 -6.80 -13.80
N ASP A 305 -13.46 -6.85 -13.81
CA ASP A 305 -12.65 -8.00 -14.20
C ASP A 305 -12.81 -9.22 -13.27
N LYS A 306 -13.22 -9.01 -12.02
CA LYS A 306 -13.30 -10.07 -10.99
C LYS A 306 -14.73 -10.45 -10.58
N PHE A 307 -15.73 -9.60 -10.84
CA PHE A 307 -17.09 -9.76 -10.28
C PHE A 307 -18.26 -9.48 -11.25
N GLU A 308 -18.08 -8.86 -12.43
CA GLU A 308 -19.18 -8.71 -13.42
C GLU A 308 -19.52 -10.03 -14.12
N HIS A 309 -18.56 -10.94 -14.26
CA HIS A 309 -18.64 -12.15 -15.10
C HIS A 309 -18.22 -13.39 -14.30
N PRO A 310 -18.73 -14.61 -14.60
CA PRO A 310 -18.40 -15.83 -13.88
C PRO A 310 -16.88 -16.05 -13.70
N ASN A 311 -16.42 -16.09 -12.46
CA ASN A 311 -15.01 -16.21 -12.12
C ASN A 311 -14.75 -17.33 -11.09
N SER A 312 -14.09 -18.40 -11.52
CA SER A 312 -13.85 -19.62 -10.75
C SER A 312 -12.95 -19.46 -9.52
N TYR A 313 -12.21 -18.35 -9.41
CA TYR A 313 -11.39 -18.03 -8.23
C TYR A 313 -11.99 -16.89 -7.41
N TYR A 314 -12.33 -15.77 -8.05
CA TYR A 314 -12.76 -14.56 -7.32
C TYR A 314 -14.16 -14.69 -6.72
N HIS A 315 -15.10 -15.41 -7.35
CA HIS A 315 -16.43 -15.60 -6.75
C HIS A 315 -16.36 -16.53 -5.50
N PRO A 316 -15.74 -17.73 -5.54
CA PRO A 316 -15.66 -18.59 -4.37
C PRO A 316 -14.82 -18.03 -3.22
N VAL A 317 -13.68 -17.37 -3.52
CA VAL A 317 -12.75 -16.87 -2.50
C VAL A 317 -13.18 -15.51 -1.94
N PHE A 318 -13.37 -14.51 -2.80
CA PHE A 318 -13.70 -13.15 -2.36
C PHE A 318 -15.20 -12.90 -2.35
N GLY A 319 -15.92 -13.29 -3.40
CA GLY A 319 -17.33 -12.96 -3.58
C GLY A 319 -18.23 -13.48 -2.47
N LYS A 320 -18.10 -14.77 -2.10
CA LYS A 320 -18.77 -15.37 -0.94
C LYS A 320 -18.51 -14.58 0.36
N ALA A 321 -17.25 -14.23 0.61
CA ALA A 321 -16.82 -13.56 1.83
C ALA A 321 -17.28 -12.08 1.89
N ILE A 322 -17.38 -11.42 0.73
CA ILE A 322 -17.96 -10.07 0.59
C ILE A 322 -19.47 -10.12 0.85
N ILE A 323 -20.19 -10.98 0.13
CA ILE A 323 -21.66 -11.09 0.22
C ILE A 323 -22.07 -11.48 1.64
N LYS A 324 -21.45 -12.51 2.23
CA LYS A 324 -21.74 -12.97 3.60
C LYS A 324 -21.52 -11.90 4.68
N LYS A 325 -20.66 -10.90 4.45
CA LYS A 325 -20.35 -9.86 5.45
C LYS A 325 -21.07 -8.52 5.21
N TYR A 326 -21.36 -8.15 3.97
CA TYR A 326 -21.87 -6.81 3.62
C TYR A 326 -23.26 -6.80 2.97
N ARG A 327 -23.84 -7.97 2.63
CA ARG A 327 -25.22 -8.07 2.12
C ARG A 327 -26.16 -8.61 3.22
N PRO A 328 -27.00 -7.76 3.84
CA PRO A 328 -28.08 -8.26 4.70
C PRO A 328 -29.06 -9.09 3.87
N ASN A 329 -29.61 -10.14 4.46
CA ASN A 329 -30.61 -11.03 3.85
C ASN A 329 -30.20 -11.56 2.45
N ALA A 330 -28.91 -11.90 2.29
CA ALA A 330 -28.41 -12.54 1.06
C ALA A 330 -29.10 -13.90 0.82
N CYS A 331 -29.56 -14.14 -0.41
CA CYS A 331 -30.10 -15.43 -0.79
C CYS A 331 -29.02 -16.53 -0.74
N GLU A 332 -29.45 -17.76 -0.46
CA GLU A 332 -28.55 -18.90 -0.26
C GLU A 332 -27.68 -19.16 -1.50
N GLU A 333 -28.23 -19.02 -2.71
CA GLU A 333 -27.50 -19.17 -3.97
C GLU A 333 -26.29 -18.22 -4.05
N ALA A 334 -26.47 -16.93 -3.70
CA ALA A 334 -25.40 -15.94 -3.73
C ALA A 334 -24.33 -16.18 -2.63
N LEU A 335 -24.71 -16.79 -1.50
CA LEU A 335 -23.78 -17.26 -0.47
C LEU A 335 -23.02 -18.52 -0.93
N ASN A 336 -23.69 -19.41 -1.67
CA ASN A 336 -23.17 -20.69 -2.13
C ASN A 336 -22.33 -20.59 -3.41
N ASN A 337 -22.54 -19.58 -4.28
CA ASN A 337 -21.75 -19.35 -5.49
C ASN A 337 -20.82 -18.11 -5.42
N GLY A 338 -21.15 -17.10 -4.61
CA GLY A 338 -20.36 -15.87 -4.46
C GLY A 338 -20.44 -14.91 -5.64
N SER A 339 -21.41 -15.09 -6.53
CA SER A 339 -21.60 -14.27 -7.73
C SER A 339 -22.48 -13.02 -7.48
N GLY A 340 -22.47 -12.08 -8.42
CA GLY A 340 -23.32 -10.89 -8.35
C GLY A 340 -22.98 -9.97 -7.17
N VAL A 341 -21.71 -9.91 -6.76
CA VAL A 341 -21.20 -8.93 -5.77
C VAL A 341 -21.52 -7.52 -6.27
N LYS A 342 -22.05 -6.65 -5.42
CA LYS A 342 -22.30 -5.25 -5.78
C LYS A 342 -21.06 -4.41 -5.52
N PHE A 343 -20.80 -3.39 -6.35
CA PHE A 343 -19.62 -2.53 -6.19
C PHE A 343 -19.56 -1.86 -4.80
N LYS A 344 -20.71 -1.51 -4.21
CA LYS A 344 -20.81 -0.99 -2.85
C LYS A 344 -20.32 -1.96 -1.78
N GLU A 345 -20.66 -3.25 -1.90
CA GLU A 345 -20.21 -4.32 -1.00
C GLU A 345 -18.69 -4.53 -1.13
N PHE A 346 -18.17 -4.46 -2.37
CA PHE A 346 -16.73 -4.48 -2.64
C PHE A 346 -15.99 -3.24 -2.11
N VAL A 347 -16.61 -2.06 -2.11
CA VAL A 347 -16.07 -0.84 -1.49
C VAL A 347 -16.02 -0.96 0.03
N HIS A 348 -17.04 -1.52 0.67
CA HIS A 348 -17.01 -1.82 2.10
C HIS A 348 -15.88 -2.80 2.43
N TYR A 349 -15.72 -3.85 1.63
CA TYR A 349 -14.59 -4.77 1.72
C TYR A 349 -13.22 -4.09 1.54
N LEU A 350 -13.08 -3.16 0.59
CA LEU A 350 -11.84 -2.43 0.32
C LEU A 350 -11.44 -1.51 1.49
N LEU A 351 -12.43 -0.93 2.18
CA LEU A 351 -12.21 0.03 3.26
C LEU A 351 -12.12 -0.63 4.65
N ASP A 352 -12.68 -1.83 4.84
CA ASP A 352 -12.67 -2.51 6.14
C ASP A 352 -11.27 -2.94 6.61
N SER A 353 -10.91 -2.54 7.82
CA SER A 353 -9.68 -2.95 8.51
C SER A 353 -9.66 -4.44 8.89
N HIS A 354 -10.83 -5.08 9.02
CA HIS A 354 -11.02 -6.49 9.39
C HIS A 354 -11.64 -7.30 8.24
N ARG A 355 -11.27 -6.97 6.99
CA ARG A 355 -11.79 -7.62 5.77
C ARG A 355 -11.55 -9.13 5.79
N PRO A 356 -12.52 -9.97 5.38
CA PRO A 356 -12.52 -11.40 5.68
C PRO A 356 -11.51 -12.27 4.92
N VAL A 357 -10.83 -11.77 3.88
CA VAL A 357 -9.84 -12.54 3.10
C VAL A 357 -8.46 -11.87 3.11
N GLY A 358 -8.36 -10.61 2.65
CA GLY A 358 -7.10 -9.88 2.61
C GLY A 358 -7.06 -8.76 1.57
N MET A 359 -5.87 -8.22 1.31
CA MET A 359 -5.65 -7.35 0.15
C MET A 359 -5.31 -8.19 -1.07
N ASP A 360 -5.93 -7.90 -2.22
CA ASP A 360 -5.50 -8.48 -3.50
C ASP A 360 -4.71 -7.45 -4.33
N ILE A 361 -3.82 -7.97 -5.18
CA ILE A 361 -2.94 -7.19 -6.05
C ILE A 361 -3.70 -6.30 -7.05
N HIS A 362 -4.94 -6.64 -7.40
CA HIS A 362 -5.73 -5.86 -8.36
C HIS A 362 -6.22 -4.54 -7.76
N TRP A 363 -6.38 -4.45 -6.44
CA TRP A 363 -6.84 -3.23 -5.74
C TRP A 363 -5.86 -2.68 -4.68
N GLU A 364 -4.74 -3.32 -4.38
CA GLU A 364 -3.65 -2.68 -3.61
C GLU A 364 -3.03 -1.49 -4.35
N LYS A 365 -2.58 -0.48 -3.60
CA LYS A 365 -1.94 0.75 -4.07
C LYS A 365 -0.68 0.51 -4.90
N VAL A 366 -0.46 1.33 -5.93
CA VAL A 366 0.77 1.35 -6.75
C VAL A 366 2.01 1.60 -5.88
N SER A 367 1.90 2.54 -4.93
CA SER A 367 2.93 2.83 -3.92
C SER A 367 3.29 1.63 -3.01
N LYS A 368 2.45 0.59 -2.94
CA LYS A 368 2.71 -0.69 -2.24
C LYS A 368 3.03 -1.87 -3.16
N LEU A 369 2.61 -1.82 -4.43
CA LEU A 369 2.93 -2.81 -5.45
C LEU A 369 4.37 -2.67 -5.98
N CYS A 370 4.83 -1.42 -6.18
CA CYS A 370 6.06 -1.12 -6.93
C CYS A 370 7.08 -0.23 -6.19
N TYR A 371 6.77 0.23 -4.97
CA TYR A 371 7.62 1.07 -4.10
C TYR A 371 8.41 2.18 -4.82
N PRO A 372 7.77 3.14 -5.55
CA PRO A 372 8.46 4.07 -6.45
C PRO A 372 9.43 5.08 -5.79
N CYS A 373 9.45 5.16 -4.45
CA CYS A 373 10.43 5.95 -3.70
C CYS A 373 11.58 5.12 -3.10
N LEU A 374 11.56 3.79 -3.27
CA LEU A 374 12.68 2.89 -2.97
C LEU A 374 13.31 2.33 -4.26
N ILE A 375 12.51 2.18 -5.32
CA ILE A 375 12.94 1.80 -6.66
C ILE A 375 12.80 3.03 -7.54
N ASN A 376 13.92 3.68 -7.86
CA ASN A 376 13.97 4.86 -8.73
C ASN A 376 13.60 4.46 -10.18
N TYR A 377 12.40 4.80 -10.65
CA TYR A 377 11.91 4.41 -11.99
C TYR A 377 12.42 5.37 -13.07
N ASP A 378 13.10 4.81 -14.07
CA ASP A 378 13.62 5.55 -15.22
C ASP A 378 12.51 5.97 -16.20
N PHE A 379 11.35 5.33 -16.22
CA PHE A 379 10.22 5.66 -17.09
C PHE A 379 8.86 5.51 -16.39
N VAL A 380 7.95 6.48 -16.59
CA VAL A 380 6.63 6.54 -15.94
C VAL A 380 5.52 6.71 -16.98
N GLY A 381 5.06 5.60 -17.54
CA GLY A 381 3.94 5.61 -18.47
C GLY A 381 2.60 5.77 -17.75
N LYS A 382 1.62 6.40 -18.42
CA LYS A 382 0.25 6.54 -17.93
C LYS A 382 -0.71 5.80 -18.85
N PHE A 383 -1.70 5.14 -18.27
CA PHE A 383 -2.70 4.36 -18.99
C PHE A 383 -3.51 5.24 -19.96
N GLU A 384 -3.72 6.49 -19.55
CA GLU A 384 -4.44 7.53 -20.29
C GLU A 384 -3.65 8.00 -21.53
N THR A 385 -2.36 7.64 -21.64
CA THR A 385 -1.47 7.87 -22.80
C THR A 385 -0.73 6.60 -23.21
N LEU A 386 -1.30 5.41 -22.94
CA LEU A 386 -0.57 4.14 -22.93
C LEU A 386 0.10 3.77 -24.25
N GLU A 387 -0.60 3.89 -25.38
CA GLU A 387 -0.07 3.52 -26.69
C GLU A 387 1.10 4.43 -27.12
N GLU A 388 0.99 5.73 -26.84
CA GLU A 388 2.03 6.73 -27.09
C GLU A 388 3.26 6.50 -26.18
N ASP A 389 3.05 6.39 -24.87
CA ASP A 389 4.11 6.11 -23.89
C ASP A 389 4.82 4.77 -24.17
N ALA A 390 4.06 3.72 -24.51
CA ALA A 390 4.60 2.39 -24.73
C ALA A 390 5.41 2.30 -26.03
N ASN A 391 4.90 2.87 -27.12
CA ASN A 391 5.63 2.90 -28.38
C ASN A 391 6.87 3.81 -28.30
N TYR A 392 6.81 4.92 -27.55
CA TYR A 392 7.99 5.73 -27.24
C TYR A 392 9.03 4.94 -26.42
N PHE A 393 8.60 4.22 -25.37
CA PHE A 393 9.47 3.37 -24.57
C PHE A 393 10.16 2.29 -25.41
N LEU A 394 9.42 1.64 -26.33
CA LEU A 394 9.99 0.67 -27.28
C LEU A 394 11.11 1.26 -28.15
N GLN A 395 11.01 2.54 -28.55
CA GLN A 395 12.10 3.21 -29.27
C GLN A 395 13.30 3.53 -28.36
N LEU A 396 13.07 3.98 -27.11
CA LEU A 396 14.14 4.26 -26.14
C LEU A 396 15.00 3.04 -25.83
N ILE A 397 14.42 1.84 -25.74
CA ILE A 397 15.15 0.60 -25.45
C ILE A 397 15.78 -0.07 -26.68
N GLY A 398 15.59 0.48 -27.89
CA GLY A 398 16.07 -0.13 -29.13
C GLY A 398 15.36 -1.42 -29.52
N ALA A 399 14.06 -1.55 -29.23
CA ALA A 399 13.26 -2.69 -29.67
C ALA A 399 13.16 -2.77 -31.21
N PRO A 400 12.84 -3.94 -31.79
CA PRO A 400 12.55 -4.08 -33.21
C PRO A 400 11.53 -3.03 -33.70
N LYS A 401 11.78 -2.42 -34.87
CA LYS A 401 10.96 -1.30 -35.37
C LYS A 401 9.52 -1.70 -35.67
N GLU A 402 9.32 -2.98 -35.95
CA GLU A 402 8.08 -3.65 -36.30
C GLU A 402 7.24 -3.92 -35.03
N LEU A 403 7.90 -4.04 -33.87
CA LEU A 403 7.21 -4.23 -32.60
C LEU A 403 6.47 -2.95 -32.22
N LYS A 404 5.17 -3.09 -31.98
CA LYS A 404 4.27 -2.05 -31.48
C LYS A 404 3.56 -2.56 -30.25
N PHE A 405 3.24 -1.67 -29.32
CA PHE A 405 2.38 -2.01 -28.20
C PHE A 405 0.98 -2.39 -28.72
N PRO A 406 0.40 -3.56 -28.34
CA PRO A 406 -0.89 -3.97 -28.89
C PRO A 406 -2.00 -2.99 -28.51
N ASN A 407 -2.63 -2.40 -29.53
CA ASN A 407 -3.82 -1.57 -29.35
C ASN A 407 -4.95 -2.42 -28.75
N PHE A 408 -5.69 -1.85 -27.80
CA PHE A 408 -6.85 -2.51 -27.19
C PHE A 408 -7.86 -1.46 -26.74
N LYS A 409 -9.15 -1.76 -26.96
CA LYS A 409 -10.25 -0.90 -26.51
C LYS A 409 -10.46 -1.09 -25.01
N ASP A 410 -9.94 -0.18 -24.18
CA ASP A 410 -10.30 -0.15 -22.76
C ASP A 410 -11.83 0.04 -22.61
N ARG A 411 -12.40 -0.67 -21.64
CA ARG A 411 -13.85 -0.70 -21.41
C ARG A 411 -14.30 0.16 -20.22
N THR A 412 -13.38 0.81 -19.50
CA THR A 412 -13.63 1.45 -18.19
C THR A 412 -13.15 2.89 -18.17
N ASN A 413 -13.76 3.72 -19.02
CA ASN A 413 -13.52 5.16 -19.03
C ASN A 413 -14.17 5.88 -17.84
N THR A 414 -13.92 7.18 -17.75
CA THR A 414 -14.46 8.07 -16.72
C THR A 414 -16.00 8.07 -16.64
N GLN A 415 -16.71 7.83 -17.75
CA GLN A 415 -18.17 7.68 -17.76
C GLN A 415 -18.62 6.41 -17.02
N VAL A 416 -17.95 5.28 -17.23
CA VAL A 416 -18.21 4.02 -16.50
C VAL A 416 -17.86 4.18 -15.02
N VAL A 417 -16.76 4.85 -14.68
CA VAL A 417 -16.45 5.16 -13.27
C VAL A 417 -17.55 6.00 -12.63
N ARG A 418 -18.06 7.03 -13.32
CA ARG A 418 -19.19 7.83 -12.81
C ARG A 418 -20.46 6.99 -12.60
N GLN A 419 -20.73 5.98 -13.43
CA GLN A 419 -21.84 5.05 -13.20
C GLN A 419 -21.64 4.28 -11.90
N TYR A 420 -20.48 3.64 -11.72
CA TYR A 420 -20.14 2.89 -10.51
C TYR A 420 -20.08 3.73 -9.22
N LEU A 421 -19.74 5.02 -9.31
CA LEU A 421 -19.69 5.94 -8.17
C LEU A 421 -21.06 6.53 -7.78
N LYS A 422 -22.14 6.34 -8.56
CA LYS A 422 -23.48 6.86 -8.23
C LYS A 422 -24.08 6.21 -6.98
N ASP A 423 -23.90 4.90 -6.81
CA ASP A 423 -24.51 4.12 -5.73
C ASP A 423 -23.82 4.32 -4.37
N LEU A 424 -22.72 5.08 -4.37
CA LEU A 424 -21.93 5.43 -3.19
C LEU A 424 -22.31 6.82 -2.66
N SER A 425 -22.38 6.93 -1.34
CA SER A 425 -22.43 8.24 -0.67
C SER A 425 -21.15 9.03 -0.91
N ARG A 426 -21.25 10.36 -0.77
CA ARG A 426 -20.08 11.27 -0.80
C ARG A 426 -18.96 10.79 0.14
N THR A 427 -19.31 10.35 1.35
CA THR A 427 -18.37 9.82 2.35
C THR A 427 -17.63 8.59 1.86
N GLU A 428 -18.33 7.60 1.29
CA GLU A 428 -17.71 6.40 0.72
C GLU A 428 -16.73 6.75 -0.41
N ARG A 429 -17.08 7.71 -1.27
CA ARG A 429 -16.18 8.18 -2.35
C ARG A 429 -14.94 8.89 -1.82
N HIS A 430 -15.09 9.74 -0.79
CA HIS A 430 -13.95 10.39 -0.13
C HIS A 430 -13.03 9.35 0.53
N LEU A 431 -13.58 8.32 1.18
CA LEU A 431 -12.79 7.24 1.79
C LEU A 431 -12.01 6.38 0.77
N ILE A 432 -12.57 6.14 -0.43
CA ILE A 432 -11.83 5.49 -1.52
C ILE A 432 -10.68 6.39 -2.02
N TYR A 433 -10.92 7.70 -2.16
CA TYR A 433 -9.87 8.66 -2.51
C TYR A 433 -8.76 8.68 -1.44
N ASP A 434 -9.11 8.76 -0.16
CA ASP A 434 -8.16 8.70 0.96
C ASP A 434 -7.35 7.38 0.96
N PHE A 435 -8.00 6.25 0.64
CA PHE A 435 -7.32 4.95 0.52
C PHE A 435 -6.25 4.92 -0.59
N TYR A 436 -6.44 5.66 -1.69
CA TYR A 436 -5.49 5.80 -2.80
C TYR A 436 -4.74 7.13 -2.83
N TYR A 437 -4.87 7.98 -1.82
CA TYR A 437 -4.40 9.37 -1.82
C TYR A 437 -2.91 9.50 -2.17
N LEU A 438 -2.09 8.57 -1.67
CA LEU A 438 -0.66 8.55 -1.95
C LEU A 438 -0.36 8.29 -3.42
N ASP A 439 -1.13 7.44 -4.11
CA ASP A 439 -0.98 7.17 -5.55
C ASP A 439 -1.47 8.37 -6.38
N TYR A 440 -2.58 9.02 -5.96
CA TYR A 440 -3.09 10.25 -6.56
C TYR A 440 -2.03 11.36 -6.57
N LEU A 441 -1.41 11.61 -5.41
CA LEU A 441 -0.33 12.58 -5.31
C LEU A 441 0.93 12.13 -6.08
N MET A 442 1.41 10.91 -5.86
CA MET A 442 2.69 10.40 -6.38
C MET A 442 2.82 10.46 -7.89
N PHE A 443 1.71 10.24 -8.61
CA PHE A 443 1.68 10.24 -10.07
C PHE A 443 1.01 11.47 -10.69
N ASN A 444 0.78 12.52 -9.89
CA ASN A 444 0.11 13.75 -10.31
C ASN A 444 -1.19 13.46 -11.10
N TYR A 445 -2.14 12.79 -10.44
CA TYR A 445 -3.50 12.62 -10.93
C TYR A 445 -4.41 13.68 -10.32
N THR A 446 -5.30 14.24 -11.14
CA THR A 446 -6.36 15.13 -10.67
C THR A 446 -7.25 14.40 -9.66
N THR A 447 -7.62 15.08 -8.58
CA THR A 447 -8.62 14.55 -7.63
C THR A 447 -9.94 14.30 -8.38
N PRO A 448 -10.57 13.12 -8.23
CA PRO A 448 -11.81 12.79 -8.94
C PRO A 448 -12.98 13.66 -8.45
N VAL A 449 -14.08 13.65 -9.19
CA VAL A 449 -15.35 14.26 -8.73
C VAL A 449 -16.00 13.33 -7.71
N LEU A 450 -16.18 13.81 -6.48
CA LEU A 450 -16.54 13.03 -5.28
C LEU A 450 -17.99 13.26 -4.78
#